data_AF-A0A8C5SDL6-F1
#
_entry.id   AF-A0A8C5SDL6-F1
#
_cell.length_a   1.000
_cell.length_b   1.000
_cell.length_c   1.000
_cell.angle_alpha   90.00
_cell.angle_beta   90.00
_cell.angle_gamma   90.00
#
_symmetry.space_group_name_H-M   'P 1'
#
loop_
_entity.id
_entity.type
_entity.pdbx_description
1 polymer ?
#
loop_
_entity_poly.entity_id
_entity_poly.type
_entity_poly.pdbx_seq_one_letter_code
_entity_poly.pdbx_strand_id
1 'polypeptide(L)'
;THTGNRLPLFLFLTAARLWRLQRQHPTPRWHGPIPALDAGPSFKSSADSLQPDPPFFFSTESDVQRLYIKDAQGNPLVDKKQLEKILLLNYVCNLNAEYQQGFHEMLLLFRLLVEKEHEIYWLFQFFLQKTENSCIINVGVQKNLVILKALIAFMDPIFAKHLGQVVSSLFPWFCLFFQRVFKSFEDVWRMWEVFLTGHPCKNFQVIIAYTMLQMVRDQILREDLEEEEILMLCHSIVDLDADDLITRACNIYELFLKHEDKVKNSTIVPCSRDLEGMILMISHARRVNL
;
A
#
# COMPACT_ATOMS: atom_id res chain seq x y z
N THR A 1 -2.51 10.66 -26.27
CA THR A 1 -1.92 11.67 -25.35
C THR A 1 -1.15 11.02 -24.18
N HIS A 2 -0.32 10.00 -24.42
CA HIS A 2 0.28 9.16 -23.35
C HIS A 2 1.77 9.43 -23.03
N THR A 3 2.37 10.48 -23.60
CA THR A 3 3.83 10.69 -23.56
C THR A 3 4.33 11.61 -22.43
N GLY A 4 3.48 12.48 -21.86
CA GLY A 4 3.91 13.48 -20.87
C GLY A 4 4.26 12.95 -19.48
N ASN A 5 3.87 11.71 -19.15
CA ASN A 5 3.97 11.16 -17.79
C ASN A 5 5.16 10.20 -17.56
N ARG A 6 5.96 9.91 -18.59
CA ARG A 6 7.08 8.95 -18.50
C ARG A 6 8.35 9.57 -17.92
N LEU A 7 8.64 10.83 -18.23
CA LEU A 7 9.86 11.49 -17.77
C LEU A 7 9.93 11.64 -16.24
N PRO A 8 8.85 12.06 -15.54
CA PRO A 8 8.88 12.19 -14.08
C PRO A 8 8.97 10.83 -13.38
N LEU A 9 8.28 9.81 -13.89
CA LEU A 9 8.36 8.45 -13.37
C LEU A 9 9.75 7.85 -13.59
N PHE A 10 10.34 8.07 -14.77
CA PHE A 10 11.69 7.64 -15.06
C PHE A 10 12.71 8.33 -14.14
N LEU A 11 12.57 9.63 -13.89
CA LEU A 11 13.42 10.36 -12.94
C LEU A 11 13.24 9.84 -11.51
N PHE A 12 12.01 9.55 -11.08
CA PHE A 12 11.73 8.96 -9.77
C PHE A 12 12.38 7.57 -9.60
N LEU A 13 12.17 6.67 -10.56
CA LEU A 13 12.76 5.33 -10.56
C LEU A 13 14.29 5.39 -10.70
N THR A 14 14.81 6.33 -11.49
CA THR A 14 16.25 6.52 -11.68
C THR A 14 16.90 7.12 -10.44
N ALA A 15 16.28 8.11 -9.78
CA ALA A 15 16.75 8.67 -8.53
C ALA A 15 16.81 7.59 -7.44
N ALA A 16 15.80 6.74 -7.35
CA ALA A 16 15.81 5.65 -6.38
C ALA A 16 16.82 4.54 -6.70
N ARG A 17 17.02 4.23 -7.98
CA ARG A 17 18.08 3.30 -8.43
C ARG A 17 19.48 3.88 -8.19
N LEU A 18 19.69 5.16 -8.48
CA LEU A 18 20.95 5.85 -8.22
C LEU A 18 21.22 5.96 -6.72
N TRP A 19 20.18 6.19 -5.90
CA TRP A 19 20.26 6.14 -4.45
C TRP A 19 20.72 4.75 -3.97
N ARG A 20 20.16 3.66 -4.53
CA ARG A 20 20.64 2.29 -4.25
C ARG A 20 22.10 2.07 -4.65
N LEU A 21 22.53 2.61 -5.80
CA LEU A 21 23.90 2.43 -6.31
C LEU A 21 24.94 3.27 -5.53
N GLN A 22 24.58 4.49 -5.10
CA GLN A 22 25.51 5.39 -4.40
C GLN A 22 25.80 4.97 -2.95
N ARG A 23 24.97 4.11 -2.33
CA ARG A 23 25.17 3.61 -0.95
C ARG A 23 25.79 2.21 -0.83
N GLN A 24 26.54 1.74 -1.84
CA GLN A 24 27.30 0.47 -1.77
C GLN A 24 28.52 0.49 -0.82
N HIS A 25 28.76 1.55 -0.04
CA HIS A 25 29.72 1.56 1.06
C HIS A 25 29.03 1.30 2.42
N PRO A 26 29.66 0.54 3.33
CA PRO A 26 29.01 -0.01 4.51
C PRO A 26 28.71 1.12 5.51
N THR A 27 27.45 1.54 5.59
CA THR A 27 26.91 2.33 6.70
C THR A 27 25.57 1.73 7.09
N PRO A 28 25.21 1.85 8.38
CA PRO A 28 24.79 0.73 9.20
C PRO A 28 23.66 -0.02 8.52
N ARG A 29 23.85 -1.33 8.33
CA ARG A 29 22.72 -2.21 8.03
C ARG A 29 21.61 -1.84 9.01
N TRP A 30 20.46 -1.43 8.47
CA TRP A 30 19.24 -1.41 9.26
C TRP A 30 19.04 -2.84 9.76
N HIS A 31 19.48 -3.08 10.98
CA HIS A 31 19.29 -4.32 11.71
C HIS A 31 18.21 -4.04 12.75
N GLY A 32 17.01 -3.78 12.27
CA GLY A 32 15.84 -3.51 13.09
C GLY A 32 14.64 -3.20 12.20
N PRO A 33 13.41 -3.48 12.67
CA PRO A 33 12.20 -3.09 11.97
C PRO A 33 12.23 -1.57 11.69
N ILE A 34 11.72 -1.14 10.53
CA ILE A 34 11.52 0.30 10.24
C ILE A 34 10.68 0.84 11.42
N PRO A 35 11.10 1.87 12.17
CA PRO A 35 10.51 2.20 13.48
C PRO A 35 9.13 2.86 13.45
N ALA A 36 8.37 2.64 12.38
CA ALA A 36 6.94 2.88 12.30
C ALA A 36 6.11 1.58 12.41
N LEU A 37 6.76 0.40 12.38
CA LEU A 37 6.07 -0.90 12.42
C LEU A 37 5.75 -1.43 13.83
N ASP A 38 6.45 -0.97 14.88
CA ASP A 38 6.22 -1.42 16.26
C ASP A 38 5.15 -0.60 17.00
N ALA A 39 4.59 0.43 16.34
CA ALA A 39 3.42 1.13 16.85
C ALA A 39 2.19 0.24 16.60
N GLY A 40 1.58 -0.27 17.68
CA GLY A 40 0.24 -0.88 17.67
C GLY A 40 -0.80 -0.03 16.92
N PRO A 41 -2.03 -0.54 16.73
CA PRO A 41 -2.96 -0.14 15.67
C PRO A 41 -3.00 1.37 15.51
N SER A 42 -2.28 1.85 14.50
CA SER A 42 -2.10 3.28 14.31
C SER A 42 -3.37 3.88 13.74
N PHE A 43 -4.06 3.10 12.91
CA PHE A 43 -5.41 3.43 12.46
C PHE A 43 -6.42 3.27 13.60
N LYS A 44 -7.13 4.36 13.85
CA LYS A 44 -8.35 4.37 14.66
C LYS A 44 -9.29 3.28 14.15
N SER A 45 -9.85 2.48 15.05
CA SER A 45 -10.84 1.45 14.69
C SER A 45 -12.11 2.12 14.13
N SER A 46 -12.94 1.39 13.38
CA SER A 46 -14.25 1.93 12.93
C SER A 46 -15.19 2.35 14.06
N ALA A 47 -14.90 1.98 15.32
CA ALA A 47 -15.63 2.47 16.49
C ALA A 47 -15.14 3.86 16.96
N ASP A 48 -13.89 4.22 16.68
CA ASP A 48 -13.26 5.50 17.07
C ASP A 48 -13.62 6.67 16.12
N SER A 49 -14.22 6.38 14.97
CA SER A 49 -14.69 7.37 13.96
C SER A 49 -15.96 8.13 14.36
N LEU A 50 -16.49 7.92 15.57
CA LEU A 50 -17.65 8.66 16.10
C LEU A 50 -17.29 9.99 16.77
N GLN A 51 -16.00 10.29 16.96
CA GLN A 51 -15.56 11.61 17.42
C GLN A 51 -15.27 12.54 16.22
N PRO A 52 -15.57 13.84 16.32
CA PRO A 52 -15.15 14.80 15.30
C PRO A 52 -13.63 14.71 15.14
N ASP A 53 -13.17 14.61 13.89
CA ASP A 53 -11.75 14.49 13.62
C ASP A 53 -11.00 15.68 14.23
N PRO A 54 -9.89 15.44 14.96
CA PRO A 54 -9.10 16.51 15.49
C PRO A 54 -8.61 17.42 14.35
N PRO A 55 -8.43 18.73 14.59
CA PRO A 55 -7.91 19.64 13.58
C PRO A 55 -6.60 19.10 12.99
N PHE A 56 -6.42 19.27 11.67
CA PHE A 56 -5.28 18.76 10.90
C PHE A 56 -3.95 18.85 11.65
N PHE A 57 -3.65 20.01 12.23
CA PHE A 57 -2.39 20.28 12.93
C PHE A 57 -2.14 19.30 14.10
N PHE A 58 -3.16 19.03 14.91
CA PHE A 58 -3.05 18.09 16.03
C PHE A 58 -2.86 16.65 15.55
N SER A 59 -3.50 16.27 14.44
CA SER A 59 -3.33 14.97 13.83
C SER A 59 -1.90 14.78 13.33
N THR A 60 -1.35 15.77 12.63
CA THR A 60 0.03 15.70 12.11
C THR A 60 1.08 15.67 13.21
N GLU A 61 0.94 16.51 14.24
CA GLU A 61 1.91 16.57 15.34
C GLU A 61 1.91 15.27 16.15
N SER A 62 0.71 14.75 16.46
CA SER A 62 0.56 13.45 17.15
C SER A 62 1.18 12.30 16.36
N ASP A 63 0.92 12.23 15.06
CA ASP A 63 1.39 11.17 14.18
C ASP A 63 2.92 11.24 13.96
N VAL A 64 3.47 12.42 13.66
CA VAL A 64 4.92 12.59 13.50
C VAL A 64 5.65 12.31 14.83
N GLN A 65 5.03 12.64 15.96
CA GLN A 65 5.63 12.37 17.26
C GLN A 65 5.73 10.87 17.56
N ARG A 66 4.83 10.04 17.01
CA ARG A 66 4.90 8.57 17.12
C ARG A 66 6.05 7.95 16.33
N LEU A 67 6.65 8.65 15.37
CA LEU A 67 7.84 8.16 14.66
C LEU A 67 9.03 8.04 15.62
N TYR A 68 9.52 6.83 15.85
CA TYR A 68 10.63 6.56 16.77
C TYR A 68 11.92 6.19 16.02
N ILE A 69 12.59 7.15 15.39
CA ILE A 69 13.75 6.81 14.55
C ILE A 69 15.02 7.34 15.19
N LYS A 70 15.78 6.41 15.74
CA LYS A 70 17.10 6.67 16.28
C LYS A 70 18.16 5.85 15.56
N ASP A 71 19.36 6.39 15.43
CA ASP A 71 20.52 5.60 15.04
C ASP A 71 20.90 4.60 16.15
N ALA A 72 21.89 3.75 15.87
CA ALA A 72 22.41 2.78 16.85
C ALA A 72 23.01 3.44 18.11
N GLN A 73 23.25 4.75 18.06
CA GLN A 73 23.79 5.57 19.13
C GLN A 73 22.68 6.33 19.89
N GLY A 74 21.42 6.18 19.49
CA GLY A 74 20.26 6.82 20.12
C GLY A 74 19.97 8.25 19.65
N ASN A 75 20.68 8.77 18.65
CA ASN A 75 20.43 10.11 18.10
C ASN A 75 19.24 10.08 17.15
N PRO A 76 18.41 11.14 17.13
CA PRO A 76 17.30 11.23 16.19
C PRO A 76 17.84 11.23 14.75
N LEU A 77 17.42 10.23 13.97
CA LEU A 77 17.88 10.05 12.59
C LEU A 77 17.17 11.02 11.64
N VAL A 78 16.04 11.60 12.05
CA VAL A 78 15.19 12.46 11.23
C VAL A 78 14.72 13.69 12.01
N ASP A 79 14.76 14.86 11.36
CA ASP A 79 14.15 16.07 11.87
C ASP A 79 12.62 16.00 11.71
N LYS A 80 11.91 15.79 12.83
CA LYS A 80 10.44 15.71 12.86
C LYS A 80 9.77 17.01 12.37
N LYS A 81 10.36 18.17 12.66
CA LYS A 81 9.82 19.47 12.20
C LYS A 81 9.87 19.59 10.68
N GLN A 82 10.86 18.96 10.06
CA GLN A 82 10.96 18.88 8.60
C GLN A 82 9.74 18.17 8.01
N LEU A 83 9.38 17.00 8.56
CA LEU A 83 8.24 16.21 8.11
C LEU A 83 6.91 16.95 8.35
N GLU A 84 6.73 17.56 9.52
CA GLU A 84 5.55 18.39 9.85
C GLU A 84 5.35 19.52 8.85
N LYS A 85 6.40 20.27 8.51
CA LYS A 85 6.33 21.36 7.52
C LYS A 85 5.88 20.86 6.15
N ILE A 86 6.42 19.72 5.71
CA ILE A 86 6.09 19.16 4.39
C ILE A 86 4.65 18.64 4.36
N LEU A 87 4.17 18.00 5.43
CA LEU A 87 2.78 17.57 5.55
C LEU A 87 1.82 18.77 5.57
N LEU A 88 2.17 19.83 6.31
CA LEU A 88 1.40 21.07 6.34
C LEU A 88 1.36 21.74 4.96
N LEU A 89 2.49 21.79 4.26
CA LEU A 89 2.55 22.32 2.91
C LEU A 89 1.68 21.51 1.94
N ASN A 90 1.68 20.18 2.05
CA ASN A 90 0.79 19.32 1.25
C ASN A 90 -0.69 19.69 1.46
N TYR A 91 -1.11 19.86 2.71
CA TYR A 91 -2.49 20.24 3.05
C TYR A 91 -2.86 21.64 2.56
N VAL A 92 -2.00 22.63 2.78
CA VAL A 92 -2.26 24.02 2.37
C VAL A 92 -2.32 24.17 0.84
N CYS A 93 -1.48 23.44 0.11
CA CYS A 93 -1.44 23.52 -1.35
C CYS A 93 -2.53 22.68 -2.05
N ASN A 94 -3.09 21.68 -1.39
CA ASN A 94 -4.16 20.85 -1.95
C ASN A 94 -5.45 21.06 -1.16
N LEU A 95 -6.22 22.09 -1.54
CA LEU A 95 -7.48 22.48 -0.86
C LEU A 95 -8.55 21.38 -0.82
N ASN A 96 -8.45 20.38 -1.69
CA ASN A 96 -9.36 19.22 -1.75
C ASN A 96 -8.78 17.96 -1.10
N ALA A 97 -7.51 18.00 -0.66
CA ALA A 97 -6.85 16.85 -0.05
C ALA A 97 -6.94 16.93 1.48
N GLU A 98 -7.47 15.86 2.06
CA GLU A 98 -7.50 15.68 3.51
C GLU A 98 -6.20 15.01 3.98
N TYR A 99 -5.83 15.25 5.23
CA TYR A 99 -4.79 14.44 5.86
C TYR A 99 -5.26 13.01 5.98
N GLN A 100 -4.47 12.09 5.45
CA GLN A 100 -4.65 10.68 5.69
C GLN A 100 -3.61 10.20 6.67
N GLN A 101 -4.07 9.51 7.72
CA GLN A 101 -3.17 8.84 8.64
C GLN A 101 -2.26 7.84 7.90
N GLY A 102 -1.00 7.82 8.28
CA GLY A 102 0.06 7.06 7.60
C GLY A 102 0.89 7.87 6.62
N PHE A 103 0.46 9.07 6.21
CA PHE A 103 1.27 9.94 5.34
C PHE A 103 2.61 10.32 5.97
N HIS A 104 2.68 10.50 7.29
CA HIS A 104 3.94 10.74 8.01
C HIS A 104 4.94 9.57 7.86
N GLU A 105 4.45 8.33 7.86
CA GLU A 105 5.28 7.14 7.64
C GLU A 105 5.72 7.01 6.17
N MET A 106 4.83 7.28 5.22
CA MET A 106 5.20 7.28 3.80
C MET A 106 6.22 8.38 3.50
N LEU A 107 6.02 9.57 4.06
CA LEU A 107 6.92 10.72 3.89
C LEU A 107 8.31 10.45 4.46
N LEU A 108 8.38 9.71 5.57
CA LEU A 108 9.65 9.26 6.11
C LEU A 108 10.47 8.46 5.08
N LEU A 109 9.83 7.59 4.29
CA LEU A 109 10.55 6.82 3.26
C LEU A 109 11.18 7.74 2.21
N PHE A 110 10.51 8.83 1.83
CA PHE A 110 11.06 9.84 0.92
C PHE A 110 12.20 10.65 1.54
N ARG A 111 12.09 11.00 2.82
CA ARG A 111 13.20 11.61 3.57
C ARG A 111 14.43 10.67 3.51
N LEU A 112 14.25 9.37 3.67
CA LEU A 112 15.40 8.43 3.65
C LEU A 112 16.12 8.42 2.28
N LEU A 113 15.41 8.78 1.20
CA LEU A 113 15.98 8.94 -0.14
C LEU A 113 16.71 10.27 -0.32
N VAL A 114 16.08 11.38 0.05
CA VAL A 114 16.59 12.73 -0.20
C VAL A 114 16.48 13.62 1.04
N GLU A 115 17.47 14.48 1.26
CA GLU A 115 17.56 15.29 2.49
C GLU A 115 16.88 16.66 2.35
N LYS A 116 16.80 17.22 1.14
CA LYS A 116 16.28 18.57 0.94
C LYS A 116 14.76 18.60 0.96
N GLU A 117 14.20 19.50 1.78
CA GLU A 117 12.75 19.64 2.00
C GLU A 117 11.93 19.70 0.70
N HIS A 118 12.37 20.49 -0.28
CA HIS A 118 11.66 20.64 -1.55
C HIS A 118 11.71 19.38 -2.42
N GLU A 119 12.81 18.62 -2.39
CA GLU A 119 12.93 17.36 -3.13
C GLU A 119 12.00 16.31 -2.52
N ILE A 120 11.97 16.19 -1.19
CA ILE A 120 11.06 15.30 -0.46
C ILE A 120 9.61 15.63 -0.82
N TYR A 121 9.23 16.93 -0.73
CA TYR A 121 7.88 17.38 -1.04
C TYR A 121 7.46 17.00 -2.46
N TRP A 122 8.27 17.32 -3.48
CA TRP A 122 7.91 17.05 -4.87
C TRP A 122 7.86 15.55 -5.20
N LEU A 123 8.77 14.74 -4.63
CA LEU A 123 8.70 13.29 -4.76
C LEU A 123 7.42 12.72 -4.13
N PHE A 124 7.05 13.21 -2.94
CA PHE A 124 5.83 12.79 -2.28
C PHE A 124 4.57 13.22 -3.04
N GLN A 125 4.50 14.46 -3.52
CA GLN A 125 3.39 14.94 -4.38
C GLN A 125 3.26 14.10 -5.64
N PHE A 126 4.38 13.84 -6.32
CA PHE A 126 4.39 13.01 -7.51
C PHE A 126 3.91 11.59 -7.22
N PHE A 127 4.36 11.01 -6.10
CA PHE A 127 3.92 9.69 -5.67
C PHE A 127 2.39 9.66 -5.44
N LEU A 128 1.84 10.56 -4.62
CA LEU A 128 0.40 10.64 -4.35
C LEU A 128 -0.42 10.82 -5.64
N GLN A 129 0.05 11.65 -6.57
CA GLN A 129 -0.60 11.84 -7.87
C GLN A 129 -0.63 10.55 -8.71
N LYS A 130 0.42 9.71 -8.62
CA LYS A 130 0.48 8.44 -9.36
C LYS A 130 -0.30 7.32 -8.69
N THR A 131 -0.39 7.33 -7.37
CA THR A 131 -1.00 6.27 -6.56
C THR A 131 -2.37 6.66 -6.02
N GLU A 132 -2.99 7.72 -6.53
CA GLU A 132 -4.28 8.25 -6.06
C GLU A 132 -5.39 7.19 -6.07
N ASN A 133 -5.47 6.41 -7.16
CA ASN A 133 -6.42 5.31 -7.30
C ASN A 133 -6.04 4.05 -6.49
N SER A 134 -4.95 4.10 -5.75
CA SER A 134 -4.43 2.98 -4.96
C SER A 134 -4.52 3.25 -3.46
N CYS A 135 -3.79 4.25 -2.95
CA CYS A 135 -3.56 4.43 -1.51
C CYS A 135 -4.30 5.62 -0.88
N ILE A 136 -5.06 6.42 -1.64
CA ILE A 136 -5.86 7.52 -1.09
C ILE A 136 -7.23 7.01 -0.68
N ILE A 137 -7.61 7.23 0.58
CA ILE A 137 -8.77 6.60 1.22
C ILE A 137 -10.08 6.90 0.50
N ASN A 138 -10.31 8.19 0.21
CA ASN A 138 -11.53 8.69 -0.42
C ASN A 138 -11.57 8.50 -1.94
N VAL A 139 -10.49 8.00 -2.56
CA VAL A 139 -10.38 7.88 -4.02
C VAL A 139 -10.18 6.42 -4.47
N GLY A 140 -9.16 5.77 -3.93
CA GLY A 140 -8.66 4.47 -4.38
C GLY A 140 -8.95 3.33 -3.42
N VAL A 141 -8.70 3.51 -2.11
CA VAL A 141 -8.72 2.42 -1.13
C VAL A 141 -10.06 1.70 -1.08
N GLN A 142 -11.16 2.44 -0.97
CA GLN A 142 -12.50 1.86 -0.93
C GLN A 142 -12.82 1.03 -2.18
N LYS A 143 -12.40 1.51 -3.36
CA LYS A 143 -12.57 0.77 -4.62
C LYS A 143 -11.73 -0.51 -4.63
N ASN A 144 -10.50 -0.45 -4.14
CA ASN A 144 -9.61 -1.61 -4.07
C ASN A 144 -10.14 -2.69 -3.11
N LEU A 145 -10.74 -2.31 -1.98
CA LEU A 145 -11.37 -3.26 -1.05
C LEU A 145 -12.60 -3.95 -1.66
N VAL A 146 -13.42 -3.20 -2.40
CA VAL A 146 -14.54 -3.78 -3.15
C VAL A 146 -14.06 -4.78 -4.19
N ILE A 147 -13.03 -4.42 -4.98
CA ILE A 147 -12.43 -5.33 -5.97
C ILE A 147 -11.82 -6.55 -5.29
N LEU A 148 -11.14 -6.37 -4.15
CA LEU A 148 -10.57 -7.47 -3.36
C LEU A 148 -11.63 -8.44 -2.89
N LYS A 149 -12.73 -7.94 -2.32
CA LYS A 149 -13.87 -8.77 -1.88
C LYS A 149 -14.45 -9.58 -3.04
N ALA A 150 -14.64 -8.95 -4.18
CA ALA A 150 -15.14 -9.62 -5.37
C ALA A 150 -14.14 -10.65 -5.91
N LEU A 151 -12.84 -10.37 -5.89
CA LEU A 151 -11.79 -11.29 -6.32
C LEU A 151 -11.74 -12.54 -5.41
N ILE A 152 -11.81 -12.36 -4.09
CA ILE A 152 -11.86 -13.48 -3.14
C ILE A 152 -13.10 -14.33 -3.41
N ALA A 153 -14.28 -13.70 -3.53
CA ALA A 153 -15.54 -14.41 -3.80
C ALA A 153 -15.50 -15.22 -5.10
N PHE A 154 -14.78 -14.72 -6.11
CA PHE A 154 -14.61 -15.42 -7.38
C PHE A 154 -13.60 -16.58 -7.29
N MET A 155 -12.42 -16.33 -6.70
CA MET A 155 -11.33 -17.31 -6.66
C MET A 155 -11.56 -18.39 -5.60
N ASP A 156 -12.15 -18.03 -4.47
CA ASP A 156 -12.41 -18.91 -3.33
C ASP A 156 -13.68 -18.51 -2.56
N PRO A 157 -14.86 -18.98 -3.00
CA PRO A 157 -16.14 -18.67 -2.36
C PRO A 157 -16.23 -19.14 -0.90
N ILE A 158 -15.54 -20.24 -0.54
CA ILE A 158 -15.56 -20.78 0.83
C ILE A 158 -14.82 -19.82 1.75
N PHE A 159 -13.63 -19.40 1.34
CA PHE A 159 -12.84 -18.44 2.09
C PHE A 159 -13.51 -17.06 2.15
N ALA A 160 -14.16 -16.62 1.07
CA ALA A 160 -14.92 -15.37 1.05
C ALA A 160 -16.04 -15.32 2.10
N LYS A 161 -16.74 -16.44 2.30
CA LYS A 161 -17.79 -16.56 3.31
C LYS A 161 -17.21 -16.42 4.72
N HIS A 162 -16.04 -17.02 4.96
CA HIS A 162 -15.38 -17.00 6.27
C HIS A 162 -14.81 -15.62 6.62
N LEU A 163 -14.27 -14.89 5.63
CA LEU A 163 -13.72 -13.55 5.85
C LEU A 163 -14.78 -12.48 6.18
N GLY A 164 -16.05 -12.71 5.89
CA GLY A 164 -17.14 -11.83 6.35
C GLY A 164 -16.91 -10.34 6.06
N GLN A 165 -16.94 -9.52 7.13
CA GLN A 165 -16.65 -8.08 7.05
C GLN A 165 -15.18 -7.72 7.24
N VAL A 166 -14.32 -8.68 7.57
CA VAL A 166 -12.89 -8.46 7.84
C VAL A 166 -12.18 -7.80 6.66
N VAL A 167 -12.57 -8.11 5.43
CA VAL A 167 -11.98 -7.51 4.22
C VAL A 167 -12.02 -5.98 4.27
N SER A 168 -13.10 -5.37 4.76
CA SER A 168 -13.23 -3.91 4.87
C SER A 168 -12.24 -3.32 5.88
N SER A 169 -11.87 -4.09 6.91
CA SER A 169 -10.91 -3.71 7.95
C SER A 169 -9.44 -3.82 7.48
N LEU A 170 -9.17 -4.38 6.30
CA LEU A 170 -7.83 -4.46 5.70
C LEU A 170 -7.41 -3.18 4.97
N PHE A 171 -8.17 -2.09 5.09
CA PHE A 171 -7.84 -0.79 4.50
C PHE A 171 -6.42 -0.26 4.85
N PRO A 172 -5.80 -0.54 6.02
CA PRO A 172 -4.45 -0.09 6.32
C PRO A 172 -3.39 -0.59 5.33
N TRP A 173 -3.56 -1.81 4.78
CA TRP A 173 -2.64 -2.34 3.75
C TRP A 173 -2.58 -1.42 2.54
N PHE A 174 -3.73 -0.93 2.08
CA PHE A 174 -3.80 -0.03 0.93
C PHE A 174 -3.40 1.40 1.28
N CYS A 175 -3.84 1.93 2.43
CA CYS A 175 -3.51 3.29 2.87
C CYS A 175 -1.99 3.50 3.02
N LEU A 176 -1.28 2.49 3.53
CA LEU A 176 0.17 2.51 3.72
C LEU A 176 0.93 1.89 2.54
N PHE A 177 0.22 1.58 1.45
CA PHE A 177 0.76 0.99 0.24
C PHE A 177 1.69 -0.20 0.53
N PHE A 178 1.22 -1.08 1.43
CA PHE A 178 1.85 -2.31 1.87
C PHE A 178 3.21 -2.14 2.58
N GLN A 179 3.65 -0.93 2.92
CA GLN A 179 5.00 -0.75 3.47
C GLN A 179 5.24 -1.51 4.79
N ARG A 180 4.19 -1.77 5.58
CA ARG A 180 4.29 -2.46 6.89
C ARG A 180 4.42 -3.97 6.80
N VAL A 181 4.35 -4.57 5.60
CA VAL A 181 4.54 -6.02 5.47
C VAL A 181 6.02 -6.39 5.31
N PHE A 182 6.90 -5.38 5.14
CA PHE A 182 8.32 -5.53 4.88
C PHE A 182 9.15 -5.00 6.04
N LYS A 183 10.25 -5.69 6.38
CA LYS A 183 11.24 -5.17 7.34
C LYS A 183 12.29 -4.28 6.67
N SER A 184 12.63 -4.54 5.42
CA SER A 184 13.66 -3.79 4.69
C SER A 184 13.07 -2.62 3.92
N PHE A 185 13.77 -1.49 3.96
CA PHE A 185 13.49 -0.35 3.08
C PHE A 185 13.57 -0.73 1.60
N GLU A 186 14.49 -1.63 1.24
CA GLU A 186 14.70 -2.07 -0.14
C GLU A 186 13.48 -2.84 -0.67
N ASP A 187 12.87 -3.67 0.17
CA ASP A 187 11.67 -4.45 -0.17
C ASP A 187 10.45 -3.56 -0.38
N VAL A 188 10.22 -2.59 0.53
CA VAL A 188 9.16 -1.59 0.37
C VAL A 188 9.31 -0.89 -0.98
N TRP A 189 10.53 -0.44 -1.27
CA TRP A 189 10.78 0.30 -2.49
C TRP A 189 10.63 -0.58 -3.74
N ARG A 190 11.15 -1.81 -3.70
CA ARG A 190 11.01 -2.80 -4.77
C ARG A 190 9.54 -3.03 -5.13
N MET A 191 8.68 -3.15 -4.12
CA MET A 191 7.23 -3.29 -4.31
C MET A 191 6.61 -2.03 -4.93
N TRP A 192 6.94 -0.84 -4.41
CA TRP A 192 6.42 0.42 -4.92
C TRP A 192 6.80 0.68 -6.38
N GLU A 193 8.01 0.30 -6.80
CA GLU A 193 8.42 0.38 -8.20
C GLU A 193 7.52 -0.46 -9.09
N VAL A 194 7.19 -1.69 -8.70
CA VAL A 194 6.27 -2.55 -9.46
C VAL A 194 4.91 -1.90 -9.57
N PHE A 195 4.34 -1.43 -8.47
CA PHE A 195 3.03 -0.76 -8.50
C PHE A 195 3.02 0.45 -9.44
N LEU A 196 4.07 1.28 -9.39
CA LEU A 196 4.19 2.45 -10.25
C LEU A 196 4.40 2.11 -11.73
N THR A 197 4.89 0.90 -12.06
CA THR A 197 4.94 0.45 -13.46
C THR A 197 3.56 0.21 -14.06
N GLY A 198 2.55 -0.07 -13.23
CA GLY A 198 1.20 -0.47 -13.66
C GLY A 198 1.14 -1.86 -14.32
N HIS A 199 2.19 -2.68 -14.19
CA HIS A 199 2.25 -4.05 -14.69
C HIS A 199 2.24 -5.05 -13.52
N PRO A 200 1.69 -6.26 -13.70
CA PRO A 200 1.01 -6.75 -14.91
C PRO A 200 -0.38 -6.12 -15.16
N CYS A 201 -0.97 -5.44 -14.16
CA CYS A 201 -2.25 -4.76 -14.30
C CYS A 201 -2.34 -3.49 -13.42
N LYS A 202 -3.31 -2.63 -13.71
CA LYS A 202 -3.47 -1.33 -13.02
C LYS A 202 -3.78 -1.44 -11.52
N ASN A 203 -4.45 -2.50 -11.08
CA ASN A 203 -4.79 -2.71 -9.67
C ASN A 203 -4.02 -3.90 -9.09
N PHE A 204 -2.75 -4.07 -9.47
CA PHE A 204 -1.91 -5.17 -9.00
C PHE A 204 -1.83 -5.24 -7.47
N GLN A 205 -1.97 -4.10 -6.77
CA GLN A 205 -2.09 -4.05 -5.32
C GLN A 205 -3.24 -4.92 -4.75
N VAL A 206 -4.32 -5.12 -5.50
CA VAL A 206 -5.41 -6.02 -5.08
C VAL A 206 -5.00 -7.48 -5.18
N ILE A 207 -4.23 -7.85 -6.23
CA ILE A 207 -3.65 -9.19 -6.34
C ILE A 207 -2.66 -9.44 -5.20
N ILE A 208 -1.84 -8.45 -4.85
CA ILE A 208 -0.92 -8.53 -3.70
C ILE A 208 -1.69 -8.78 -2.40
N ALA A 209 -2.74 -8.01 -2.12
CA ALA A 209 -3.58 -8.22 -0.94
C ALA A 209 -4.21 -9.63 -0.90
N TYR A 210 -4.74 -10.10 -2.03
CA TYR A 210 -5.25 -11.47 -2.12
C TYR A 210 -4.15 -12.52 -1.89
N THR A 211 -2.96 -12.31 -2.44
CA THR A 211 -1.80 -13.18 -2.25
C THR A 211 -1.41 -13.29 -0.78
N MET A 212 -1.43 -12.17 -0.06
CA MET A 212 -1.20 -12.17 1.39
C MET A 212 -2.29 -12.92 2.15
N LEU A 213 -3.57 -12.74 1.80
CA LEU A 213 -4.66 -13.49 2.43
C LEU A 213 -4.54 -15.01 2.21
N GLN A 214 -4.03 -15.44 1.05
CA GLN A 214 -3.75 -16.85 0.80
C GLN A 214 -2.70 -17.44 1.75
N MET A 215 -1.79 -16.63 2.30
CA MET A 215 -0.77 -17.10 3.24
C MET A 215 -1.35 -17.53 4.60
N VAL A 216 -2.47 -16.92 5.00
CA VAL A 216 -3.14 -17.17 6.29
C VAL A 216 -4.42 -18.00 6.14
N ARG A 217 -4.89 -18.19 4.90
CA ARG A 217 -6.11 -18.91 4.54
C ARG A 217 -6.26 -20.25 5.24
N ASP A 218 -5.25 -21.12 5.13
CA ASP A 218 -5.36 -22.49 5.64
C ASP A 218 -5.38 -22.53 7.17
N GLN A 219 -4.78 -21.56 7.84
CA GLN A 219 -4.91 -21.42 9.28
C GLN A 219 -6.33 -20.98 9.64
N ILE A 220 -6.81 -19.90 9.01
CA ILE A 220 -8.16 -19.35 9.23
C ILE A 220 -9.24 -20.43 9.10
N LEU A 221 -9.20 -21.22 8.02
CA LEU A 221 -10.22 -22.25 7.76
C LEU A 221 -10.09 -23.50 8.63
N ARG A 222 -8.87 -23.88 9.03
CA ARG A 222 -8.67 -25.07 9.88
C ARG A 222 -9.04 -24.78 11.34
N GLU A 223 -8.76 -23.57 11.80
CA GLU A 223 -9.00 -23.14 13.18
C GLU A 223 -10.39 -22.50 13.35
N ASP A 224 -11.14 -22.29 12.25
CA ASP A 224 -12.48 -21.68 12.25
C ASP A 224 -12.51 -20.31 12.95
N LEU A 225 -11.48 -19.49 12.67
CA LEU A 225 -11.22 -18.24 13.39
C LEU A 225 -12.38 -17.22 13.25
N GLU A 226 -12.63 -16.46 14.32
CA GLU A 226 -13.61 -15.36 14.33
C GLU A 226 -13.04 -14.06 13.72
N GLU A 227 -13.90 -13.06 13.44
CA GLU A 227 -13.51 -11.85 12.69
C GLU A 227 -12.33 -11.09 13.32
N GLU A 228 -12.30 -10.94 14.64
CA GLU A 228 -11.20 -10.29 15.37
C GLU A 228 -9.89 -11.08 15.25
N GLU A 229 -9.94 -12.41 15.33
CA GLU A 229 -8.78 -13.28 15.23
C GLU A 229 -8.20 -13.28 13.82
N ILE A 230 -9.07 -13.32 12.80
CA ILE A 230 -8.67 -13.17 11.40
C ILE A 230 -7.96 -11.82 11.20
N LEU A 231 -8.51 -10.73 11.73
CA LEU A 231 -7.93 -9.40 11.59
C LEU A 231 -6.55 -9.32 12.27
N MET A 232 -6.41 -9.87 13.48
CA MET A 232 -5.13 -9.96 14.18
C MET A 232 -4.11 -10.77 13.37
N LEU A 233 -4.52 -11.91 12.82
CA LEU A 233 -3.67 -12.77 12.00
C LEU A 233 -3.27 -12.08 10.69
N CYS A 234 -4.15 -11.32 10.06
CA CYS A 234 -3.81 -10.53 8.89
C CYS A 234 -2.80 -9.42 9.22
N HIS A 235 -2.94 -8.76 10.37
CA HIS A 235 -2.01 -7.73 10.83
C HIS A 235 -0.66 -8.27 11.29
N SER A 236 -0.55 -9.56 11.62
CA SER A 236 0.73 -10.19 11.97
C SER A 236 1.55 -10.60 10.74
N ILE A 237 1.01 -10.44 9.52
CA ILE A 237 1.76 -10.66 8.27
C ILE A 237 2.81 -9.54 8.12
N VAL A 238 4.05 -9.89 8.46
CA VAL A 238 5.23 -9.02 8.36
C VAL A 238 6.43 -9.83 7.85
N ASP A 239 7.55 -9.15 7.61
CA ASP A 239 8.82 -9.77 7.21
C ASP A 239 8.74 -10.55 5.89
N LEU A 240 7.95 -10.05 4.96
CA LEU A 240 7.89 -10.61 3.61
C LEU A 240 9.10 -10.18 2.79
N ASP A 241 9.50 -11.04 1.85
CA ASP A 241 10.42 -10.68 0.78
C ASP A 241 9.61 -10.15 -0.42
N ALA A 242 10.03 -9.01 -0.98
CA ALA A 242 9.27 -8.35 -2.04
C ALA A 242 9.24 -9.15 -3.35
N ASP A 243 10.37 -9.69 -3.79
CA ASP A 243 10.46 -10.41 -5.07
C ASP A 243 9.66 -11.72 -5.05
N ASP A 244 9.71 -12.41 -3.91
CA ASP A 244 8.90 -13.58 -3.64
C ASP A 244 7.39 -13.29 -3.67
N LEU A 245 6.97 -12.21 -2.98
CA LEU A 245 5.57 -11.80 -2.93
C LEU A 245 5.08 -11.38 -4.32
N ILE A 246 5.88 -10.61 -5.07
CA ILE A 246 5.59 -10.22 -6.45
C ILE A 246 5.43 -11.47 -7.33
N THR A 247 6.35 -12.44 -7.22
CA THR A 247 6.32 -13.68 -8.02
C THR A 247 5.06 -14.49 -7.74
N ARG A 248 4.71 -14.68 -6.45
CA ARG A 248 3.46 -15.36 -6.06
C ARG A 248 2.23 -14.64 -6.60
N ALA A 249 2.20 -13.32 -6.52
CA ALA A 249 1.10 -12.51 -7.04
C ALA A 249 0.99 -12.58 -8.58
N CYS A 250 2.11 -12.59 -9.31
CA CYS A 250 2.10 -12.82 -10.76
C CYS A 250 1.49 -14.18 -11.11
N ASN A 251 1.85 -15.25 -10.40
CA ASN A 251 1.27 -16.59 -10.63
C ASN A 251 -0.24 -16.62 -10.36
N ILE A 252 -0.70 -15.96 -9.29
CA ILE A 252 -2.13 -15.81 -8.99
C ILE A 252 -2.84 -15.01 -10.08
N TYR A 253 -2.21 -13.95 -10.58
CA TYR A 253 -2.76 -13.15 -11.66
C TYR A 253 -2.91 -13.98 -12.94
N GLU A 254 -1.91 -14.79 -13.31
CA GLU A 254 -2.02 -15.72 -14.44
C GLU A 254 -3.11 -16.78 -14.24
N LEU A 255 -3.26 -17.30 -13.02
CA LEU A 255 -4.33 -18.23 -12.67
C LEU A 255 -5.71 -17.56 -12.86
N PHE A 256 -5.86 -16.33 -12.40
CA PHE A 256 -7.08 -15.54 -12.58
C PHE A 256 -7.39 -15.33 -14.08
N LEU A 257 -6.40 -15.01 -14.90
CA LEU A 257 -6.57 -14.86 -16.35
C LEU A 257 -7.02 -16.16 -17.02
N LYS A 258 -6.52 -17.32 -16.60
CA LYS A 258 -6.98 -18.63 -17.13
C LYS A 258 -8.45 -18.92 -16.83
N HIS A 259 -9.03 -18.25 -15.83
CA HIS A 259 -10.44 -18.39 -15.47
C HIS A 259 -11.33 -17.29 -16.08
N GLU A 260 -10.78 -16.41 -16.93
CA GLU A 260 -11.49 -15.27 -17.56
C GLU A 260 -12.73 -15.71 -18.34
N ASP A 261 -12.68 -16.86 -19.04
CA ASP A 261 -13.81 -17.35 -19.84
C ASP A 261 -15.01 -17.76 -18.96
N LYS A 262 -14.77 -18.11 -17.69
CA LYS A 262 -15.83 -18.37 -16.71
C LYS A 262 -16.41 -17.07 -16.15
N VAL A 263 -15.61 -16.02 -15.99
CA VAL A 263 -16.06 -14.68 -15.52
C VAL A 263 -17.10 -14.07 -16.47
N LYS A 264 -16.90 -14.24 -17.79
CA LYS A 264 -17.83 -13.70 -18.80
C LYS A 264 -19.16 -14.47 -18.90
N ASN A 265 -19.17 -15.74 -18.48
CA ASN A 265 -20.31 -16.65 -18.64
C ASN A 265 -21.01 -16.99 -17.31
N SER A 266 -20.49 -16.55 -16.16
CA SER A 266 -21.08 -16.83 -14.85
C SER A 266 -22.22 -15.86 -14.53
N THR A 267 -23.41 -16.40 -14.23
CA THR A 267 -24.59 -15.71 -13.65
C THR A 267 -24.37 -15.23 -12.21
N ILE A 268 -23.14 -15.27 -11.70
CA ILE A 268 -22.75 -14.62 -10.45
C ILE A 268 -22.65 -13.15 -10.81
N VAL A 269 -23.73 -12.39 -10.68
CA VAL A 269 -23.78 -10.96 -10.98
C VAL A 269 -22.92 -10.23 -9.94
N PRO A 270 -21.68 -9.81 -10.23
CA PRO A 270 -21.04 -8.79 -9.42
C PRO A 270 -21.80 -7.50 -9.72
N CYS A 271 -21.89 -6.55 -8.79
CA CYS A 271 -22.49 -5.25 -9.12
C CYS A 271 -21.78 -4.70 -10.37
N SER A 272 -22.46 -4.01 -11.29
CA SER A 272 -21.87 -3.72 -12.63
C SER A 272 -20.53 -2.95 -12.58
N ARG A 273 -20.24 -2.29 -11.45
CA ARG A 273 -18.98 -1.60 -11.15
C ARG A 273 -17.84 -2.55 -10.73
N ASP A 274 -18.16 -3.68 -10.11
CA ASP A 274 -17.22 -4.72 -9.66
C ASP A 274 -16.66 -5.49 -10.86
N LEU A 275 -17.52 -5.74 -11.85
CA LEU A 275 -17.16 -6.38 -13.11
C LEU A 275 -16.28 -5.47 -13.97
N GLU A 276 -16.53 -4.15 -13.99
CA GLU A 276 -15.68 -3.18 -14.70
C GLU A 276 -14.24 -3.13 -14.16
N GLY A 277 -14.04 -3.24 -12.84
CA GLY A 277 -12.71 -3.27 -12.22
C GLY A 277 -11.91 -4.52 -12.57
N MET A 278 -12.55 -5.69 -12.55
CA MET A 278 -11.96 -6.96 -13.02
C MET A 278 -11.74 -6.95 -14.54
N ILE A 279 -12.69 -6.46 -15.32
CA ILE A 279 -12.57 -6.29 -16.78
C ILE A 279 -11.49 -5.27 -17.11
N LEU A 280 -11.24 -4.23 -16.30
CA LEU A 280 -10.11 -3.30 -16.47
C LEU A 280 -8.77 -4.01 -16.20
N MET A 281 -8.71 -4.85 -15.18
CA MET A 281 -7.53 -5.68 -14.88
C MET A 281 -7.19 -6.63 -16.03
N ILE A 282 -8.22 -7.16 -16.69
CA ILE A 282 -8.13 -8.08 -17.84
C ILE A 282 -7.84 -7.34 -19.16
N SER A 283 -8.53 -6.22 -19.42
CA SER A 283 -8.41 -5.45 -20.68
C SER A 283 -7.09 -4.68 -20.79
N HIS A 284 -6.42 -4.37 -19.68
CA HIS A 284 -5.08 -3.79 -19.72
C HIS A 284 -4.02 -4.82 -20.18
N ALA A 285 -4.14 -6.09 -19.80
CA ALA A 285 -3.24 -7.16 -20.24
C ALA A 285 -3.24 -7.33 -21.77
N ARG A 286 -4.39 -7.16 -22.42
CA ARG A 286 -4.53 -7.23 -23.89
C ARG A 286 -3.84 -6.09 -24.64
N ARG A 287 -3.52 -4.95 -23.99
CA ARG A 287 -2.80 -3.83 -24.64
C ARG A 287 -1.29 -3.93 -24.53
N VAL A 288 -0.76 -4.82 -23.68
CA VAL A 288 0.69 -4.97 -23.47
C VAL A 288 1.25 -6.19 -24.22
N ASN A 289 0.39 -7.15 -24.60
CA ASN A 289 0.72 -8.32 -25.42
C ASN A 289 0.38 -8.14 -26.93
N LEU A 290 0.19 -6.91 -27.40
CA LEU A 290 0.04 -6.53 -28.82
C LEU A 290 0.99 -5.38 -29.18
#